data_AF-A0A5D2L189-F1
#
_entry.id   AF-A0A5D2L189-F1
#
_cell.length_a   1.000
_cell.length_b   1.000
_cell.length_c   1.000
_cell.angle_alpha   90.00
_cell.angle_beta   90.00
_cell.angle_gamma   90.00
#
_symmetry.space_group_name_H-M   'P 1'
#
loop_
_entity.id
_entity.type
_entity.pdbx_description
1 polymer ?
#
loop_
_entity_poly.entity_id
_entity_poly.type
_entity_poly.pdbx_seq_one_letter_code
_entity_poly.pdbx_strand_id
1 'polypeptide(L)'
;MESALANASAIVDQRQKIEQYKHILSTVLSSNDILQAKKFIDHMLSDDVPLVVSRQLLQTFTQELGRLELELQKEITHYILDQIHPRVVSFEEQVLIIREKLAELYESEQQWSKAAQMLSGIDLDSGMRIIDDTFRLSKCVQIARLYLEDDDAVNAEAFINKASFLVSNSQHEVLILQYKVCYARILDLKRKFLEAALRYYDISQIEKRQIGDETIDEDALEQALSAAVTCTILAAAGPQRSRVLATLYKDERCSKLKIYPILQKAEKIASRMICEDRMRGSIDQVEAVIQFEDDTEELQQWDQQIVGVCQALNDILDSMAKKGMEVPI
;
A
#
# COMPACT_ATOMS: atom_id res chain seq x y z
N MET A 1 33.67 20.02 -23.43
CA MET A 1 32.40 19.27 -23.49
C MET A 1 31.60 19.60 -24.73
N GLU A 2 31.24 20.86 -25.00
CA GLU A 2 30.42 21.25 -26.17
C GLU A 2 30.98 20.76 -27.51
N SER A 3 32.29 20.84 -27.73
CA SER A 3 32.95 20.29 -28.93
C SER A 3 32.82 18.76 -29.02
N ALA A 4 32.91 18.04 -27.90
CA ALA A 4 32.78 16.59 -27.88
C ALA A 4 31.34 16.14 -28.17
N LEU A 5 30.35 16.87 -27.64
CA LEU A 5 28.93 16.64 -27.91
C LEU A 5 28.56 16.93 -29.36
N ALA A 6 29.06 18.03 -29.93
CA ALA A 6 28.88 18.36 -31.34
C ALA A 6 29.54 17.33 -32.27
N ASN A 7 30.73 16.83 -31.90
CA ASN A 7 31.37 15.75 -32.66
C ASN A 7 30.56 14.45 -32.61
N ALA A 8 29.99 14.11 -31.44
CA ALA A 8 29.15 12.94 -31.28
C ALA A 8 27.82 13.06 -32.04
N SER A 9 27.20 14.24 -32.07
CA SER A 9 25.95 14.47 -32.80
C SER A 9 26.12 14.33 -34.31
N ALA A 10 27.28 14.73 -34.86
CA ALA A 10 27.60 14.63 -36.28
C ALA A 10 27.85 13.20 -36.80
N ILE A 11 28.03 12.20 -35.92
CA ILE A 11 28.24 10.80 -36.34
C ILE A 11 26.97 10.30 -37.05
N VAL A 12 27.12 9.66 -38.22
CA VAL A 12 25.96 9.11 -38.97
C VAL A 12 25.57 7.72 -38.45
N ASP A 13 26.56 6.87 -38.16
CA ASP A 13 26.34 5.53 -37.64
C ASP A 13 25.80 5.55 -36.20
N GLN A 14 24.62 4.96 -35.99
CA GLN A 14 23.94 5.02 -34.69
C GLN A 14 24.71 4.27 -33.59
N ARG A 15 25.37 3.16 -33.92
CA ARG A 15 26.10 2.36 -32.92
C ARG A 15 27.33 3.11 -32.43
N GLN A 16 28.13 3.64 -33.36
CA GLN A 16 29.28 4.48 -33.05
C GLN A 16 28.87 5.75 -32.30
N LYS A 17 27.73 6.36 -32.66
CA LYS A 17 27.18 7.51 -31.94
C LYS A 17 26.88 7.18 -30.48
N ILE A 18 26.21 6.05 -30.22
CA ILE A 18 25.89 5.61 -28.86
C ILE A 18 27.18 5.32 -28.07
N GLU A 19 28.14 4.61 -28.67
CA GLU A 19 29.42 4.30 -28.02
C GLU A 19 30.20 5.58 -27.67
N GLN A 20 30.23 6.56 -28.57
CA GLN A 20 30.88 7.84 -28.31
C GLN A 20 30.19 8.61 -27.18
N TYR A 21 28.87 8.66 -27.15
CA TYR A 21 28.13 9.29 -26.05
C TYR A 21 28.33 8.57 -24.72
N LYS A 22 28.44 7.23 -24.71
CA LYS A 22 28.77 6.47 -23.49
C LYS A 22 30.15 6.81 -22.96
N HIS A 23 31.13 7.03 -23.84
CA HIS A 23 32.47 7.47 -23.42
C HIS A 23 32.46 8.87 -22.81
N ILE A 24 31.70 9.80 -23.42
CA ILE A 24 31.49 11.14 -22.87
C ILE A 24 30.80 11.04 -21.51
N LEU A 25 29.72 10.27 -21.40
CA LEU A 25 29.00 10.03 -20.15
C LEU A 25 29.92 9.53 -19.03
N SER A 26 30.76 8.53 -19.31
CA SER A 26 31.73 8.03 -18.34
C SER A 26 32.68 9.12 -17.84
N THR A 27 33.13 10.01 -18.74
CA THR A 27 33.97 11.16 -18.39
C THR A 27 33.21 12.16 -17.51
N VAL A 28 31.93 12.41 -17.82
CA VAL A 28 31.05 13.31 -17.05
C VAL A 28 30.84 12.77 -15.64
N LEU A 29 30.47 11.50 -15.51
CA LEU A 29 30.27 10.87 -14.20
C LEU A 29 31.56 10.85 -13.38
N SER A 30 32.71 10.63 -14.00
CA SER A 30 34.01 10.64 -13.31
C SER A 30 34.43 12.02 -12.84
N SER A 31 33.93 13.09 -13.47
CA SER A 31 34.28 14.46 -13.11
C SER A 31 33.62 14.94 -11.81
N ASN A 32 32.54 14.29 -11.36
CA ASN A 32 31.67 14.73 -10.26
C ASN A 32 31.23 16.21 -10.38
N ASP A 33 31.21 16.77 -11.59
CA ASP A 33 30.78 18.15 -11.84
C ASP A 33 29.30 18.16 -12.28
N ILE A 34 28.45 18.72 -11.42
CA ILE A 34 27.01 18.82 -11.67
C ILE A 34 26.68 19.66 -12.90
N LEU A 35 27.48 20.69 -13.21
CA LEU A 35 27.23 21.54 -14.37
C LEU A 35 27.49 20.76 -15.66
N GLN A 36 28.52 19.92 -15.69
CA GLN A 36 28.81 19.02 -16.81
C GLN A 36 27.71 17.98 -16.98
N ALA A 37 27.20 17.42 -15.87
CA ALA A 37 26.07 16.50 -15.90
C ALA A 37 24.81 17.15 -16.48
N LYS A 38 24.43 18.34 -15.99
CA LYS A 38 23.27 19.09 -16.48
C LYS A 38 23.41 19.44 -17.98
N LYS A 39 24.57 19.92 -18.41
CA LYS A 39 24.85 20.19 -19.83
C LYS A 39 24.73 18.93 -20.70
N PHE A 40 25.21 17.79 -20.21
CA PHE A 40 25.06 16.53 -20.93
C PHE A 40 23.58 16.15 -21.07
N ILE A 41 22.79 16.29 -20.00
CA ILE A 41 21.35 16.00 -20.00
C ILE A 41 20.60 16.92 -20.97
N ASP A 42 20.87 18.22 -20.95
CA ASP A 42 20.24 19.20 -21.85
C ASP A 42 20.49 18.82 -23.32
N HIS A 43 21.73 18.44 -23.65
CA HIS A 43 22.09 17.97 -24.99
C HIS A 43 21.40 16.64 -25.34
N MET A 44 21.29 15.70 -24.41
CA MET A 44 20.60 14.42 -24.63
C MET A 44 19.10 14.58 -24.90
N LEU A 45 18.49 15.62 -24.34
CA LEU A 45 17.07 15.90 -24.48
C LEU A 45 16.76 16.91 -25.60
N SER A 46 17.78 17.46 -26.26
CA SER A 46 17.64 18.33 -27.42
C SER A 46 17.21 17.55 -28.67
N ASP A 47 16.78 18.28 -29.69
CA ASP A 47 16.39 17.69 -30.98
C ASP A 47 17.58 17.25 -31.84
N ASP A 48 18.81 17.57 -31.43
CA ASP A 48 20.05 17.15 -32.10
C ASP A 48 20.35 15.65 -31.90
N VAL A 49 19.72 15.04 -30.88
CA VAL A 49 19.93 13.64 -30.52
C VAL A 49 18.69 12.83 -30.88
N PRO A 50 18.83 11.79 -31.74
CA PRO A 50 17.71 10.93 -32.08
C PRO A 50 17.11 10.26 -30.83
N LEU A 51 15.78 10.20 -30.76
CA LEU A 51 15.06 9.71 -29.58
C LEU A 51 15.53 8.34 -29.07
N VAL A 52 15.82 7.39 -29.98
CA VAL A 52 16.33 6.06 -29.63
C VAL A 52 17.68 6.14 -28.88
N VAL A 53 18.55 7.05 -29.30
CA VAL A 53 19.86 7.29 -28.68
C VAL A 53 19.67 7.93 -27.31
N SER A 54 18.83 8.95 -27.20
CA SER A 54 18.48 9.60 -25.93
C SER A 54 17.93 8.60 -24.90
N ARG A 55 16.97 7.75 -25.30
CA ARG A 55 16.39 6.72 -24.42
C ARG A 55 17.43 5.76 -23.87
N GLN A 56 18.29 5.23 -24.74
CA GLN A 56 19.36 4.30 -24.35
C GLN A 56 20.39 4.97 -23.42
N LEU A 57 20.72 6.23 -23.67
CA LEU A 57 21.71 6.96 -22.89
C LEU A 57 21.15 7.38 -21.53
N LEU A 58 19.89 7.80 -21.44
CA LEU A 58 19.22 8.07 -20.15
C LEU A 58 19.13 6.83 -19.27
N GLN A 59 18.83 5.66 -19.87
CA GLN A 59 18.85 4.40 -19.15
C GLN A 59 20.26 4.08 -18.63
N THR A 60 21.28 4.24 -19.47
CA THR A 60 22.68 4.03 -19.08
C THR A 60 23.11 5.02 -17.98
N PHE A 61 22.72 6.29 -18.10
CA PHE A 61 22.99 7.33 -17.12
C PHE A 61 22.42 6.96 -15.76
N THR A 62 21.15 6.51 -15.72
CA THR A 62 20.47 6.14 -14.48
C THR A 62 21.10 4.91 -13.82
N GLN A 63 21.55 3.94 -14.61
CA GLN A 63 22.27 2.75 -14.12
C GLN A 63 23.66 3.09 -13.55
N GLU A 64 24.37 4.04 -14.16
CA GLU A 64 25.71 4.45 -13.71
C GLU A 64 25.69 5.61 -12.71
N LEU A 65 24.50 6.08 -12.29
CA LEU A 65 24.31 7.19 -11.35
C LEU A 65 25.07 6.98 -10.03
N GLY A 66 25.20 5.71 -9.59
CA GLY A 66 25.92 5.33 -8.38
C GLY A 66 27.41 5.68 -8.37
N ARG A 67 27.99 6.11 -9.50
CA ARG A 67 29.39 6.61 -9.57
C ARG A 67 29.54 8.03 -9.03
N LEU A 68 28.45 8.80 -8.95
CA LEU A 68 28.45 10.15 -8.42
C LEU A 68 28.30 10.15 -6.89
N GLU A 69 28.66 11.26 -6.25
CA GLU A 69 28.36 11.48 -4.83
C GLU A 69 26.84 11.51 -4.57
N LEU A 70 26.40 10.94 -3.44
CA LEU A 70 24.97 10.77 -3.11
C LEU A 70 24.15 12.08 -3.16
N GLU A 71 24.74 13.20 -2.74
CA GLU A 71 24.09 14.51 -2.80
C GLU A 71 23.80 14.94 -4.25
N LEU A 72 24.75 14.70 -5.15
CA LEU A 72 24.62 15.03 -6.58
C LEU A 72 23.64 14.11 -7.30
N GLN A 73 23.58 12.83 -6.90
CA GLN A 73 22.68 11.85 -7.52
C GLN A 73 21.23 12.32 -7.49
N LYS A 74 20.74 12.76 -6.32
CA LYS A 74 19.35 13.26 -6.19
C LYS A 74 19.12 14.53 -6.99
N GLU A 75 20.02 15.51 -6.91
CA GLU A 75 19.86 16.79 -7.63
C GLU A 75 19.81 16.56 -9.15
N ILE A 76 20.70 15.71 -9.67
CA ILE A 76 20.74 15.38 -11.09
C ILE A 76 19.50 14.59 -11.50
N THR A 77 19.04 13.64 -10.70
CA THR A 77 17.86 12.83 -11.03
C THR A 77 16.59 13.68 -11.08
N HIS A 78 16.43 14.62 -10.14
CA HIS A 78 15.37 15.64 -10.20
C HIS A 78 15.47 16.51 -11.45
N TYR A 79 16.68 17.01 -11.75
CA TYR A 79 16.92 17.81 -12.95
C TYR A 79 16.52 17.06 -14.24
N ILE A 80 16.83 15.76 -14.34
CA ILE A 80 16.42 14.94 -15.49
C ILE A 80 14.89 14.89 -15.59
N LEU A 81 14.18 14.65 -14.49
CA LEU A 81 12.71 14.60 -14.50
C LEU A 81 12.09 15.93 -14.93
N ASP A 82 12.62 17.05 -14.44
CA ASP A 82 12.15 18.39 -14.80
C ASP A 82 12.35 18.68 -16.29
N GLN A 83 13.51 18.34 -16.84
CA GLN A 83 13.81 18.53 -18.26
C GLN A 83 13.02 17.58 -19.17
N ILE A 84 12.72 16.36 -18.72
CA ILE A 84 11.93 15.39 -19.49
C ILE A 84 10.43 15.74 -19.48
N HIS A 85 9.93 16.43 -18.45
CA HIS A 85 8.51 16.68 -18.23
C HIS A 85 7.73 17.17 -19.47
N PRO A 86 8.23 18.15 -20.28
CA PRO A 86 7.53 18.61 -21.48
C PRO A 86 7.33 17.54 -22.56
N ARG A 87 8.14 16.48 -22.54
CA ARG A 87 8.15 15.38 -23.51
C ARG A 87 7.92 14.02 -22.85
N VAL A 88 7.28 13.98 -21.67
CA VAL A 88 7.17 12.77 -20.82
C VAL A 88 6.63 11.54 -21.58
N VAL A 89 5.66 11.72 -22.47
CA VAL A 89 5.08 10.64 -23.31
C VAL A 89 6.11 9.98 -24.22
N SER A 90 7.15 10.72 -24.64
CA SER A 90 8.25 10.17 -25.44
C SER A 90 9.27 9.40 -24.61
N PHE A 91 9.23 9.51 -23.28
CA PHE A 91 10.23 8.99 -22.34
C PHE A 91 9.61 8.22 -21.18
N GLU A 92 8.42 7.64 -21.33
CA GLU A 92 7.68 6.98 -20.23
C GLU A 92 8.52 5.92 -19.50
N GLU A 93 9.24 5.08 -20.26
CA GLU A 93 10.13 4.06 -19.69
C GLU A 93 11.30 4.67 -18.91
N GLN A 94 11.90 5.72 -19.44
CA GLN A 94 13.01 6.40 -18.78
C GLN A 94 12.52 7.08 -17.50
N VAL A 95 11.35 7.74 -17.54
CA VAL A 95 10.72 8.37 -16.37
C VAL A 95 10.43 7.34 -15.28
N LEU A 96 9.94 6.16 -15.64
CA LEU A 96 9.73 5.06 -14.70
C LEU A 96 11.05 4.67 -14.02
N ILE A 97 12.09 4.35 -14.79
CA ILE A 97 13.40 3.92 -14.26
C ILE A 97 14.03 5.01 -13.37
N ILE A 98 13.92 6.27 -13.79
CA ILE A 98 14.46 7.43 -13.06
C ILE A 98 13.71 7.63 -11.73
N ARG A 99 12.37 7.51 -11.73
CA ARG A 99 11.55 7.60 -10.51
C ARG A 99 11.83 6.46 -9.54
N GLU A 100 11.99 5.24 -10.03
CA GLU A 100 12.39 4.10 -9.20
C GLU A 100 13.76 4.36 -8.58
N LYS A 101 14.73 4.84 -9.37
CA LYS A 101 16.06 5.12 -8.84
C LYS A 101 16.06 6.21 -7.77
N LEU A 102 15.27 7.26 -7.97
CA LEU A 102 15.12 8.34 -7.00
C LEU A 102 14.42 7.87 -5.72
N ALA A 103 13.44 6.98 -5.84
CA ALA A 103 12.79 6.36 -4.69
C ALA A 103 13.78 5.52 -3.87
N GLU A 104 14.62 4.69 -4.51
CA GLU A 104 15.68 3.93 -3.83
C GLU A 104 16.64 4.84 -3.05
N LEU A 105 17.02 5.99 -3.62
CA LEU A 105 17.90 6.95 -2.94
C LEU A 105 17.22 7.53 -1.70
N TYR A 106 15.95 7.93 -1.79
CA TYR A 106 15.21 8.42 -0.63
C TYR A 106 14.98 7.34 0.43
N GLU A 107 14.71 6.11 0.01
CA GLU A 107 14.56 4.96 0.90
C GLU A 107 15.85 4.68 1.67
N SER A 108 17.01 4.74 1.01
CA SER A 108 18.32 4.57 1.66
C SER A 108 18.63 5.64 2.72
N GLU A 109 18.01 6.81 2.61
CA GLU A 109 18.09 7.92 3.57
C GLU A 109 16.93 7.92 4.57
N GLN A 110 16.09 6.88 4.59
CA GLN A 110 14.89 6.77 5.43
C GLN A 110 13.90 7.94 5.24
N GLN A 111 13.88 8.55 4.06
CA GLN A 111 12.91 9.58 3.69
C GLN A 111 11.71 8.92 3.01
N TRP A 112 10.93 8.16 3.80
CA TRP A 112 9.91 7.24 3.30
C TRP A 112 8.80 7.94 2.49
N SER A 113 8.25 9.05 3.00
CA SER A 113 7.23 9.84 2.29
C SER A 113 7.72 10.34 0.93
N LYS A 114 8.98 10.78 0.81
CA LYS A 114 9.52 11.25 -0.47
C LYS A 114 9.73 10.09 -1.45
N ALA A 115 10.21 8.94 -0.97
CA ALA A 115 10.31 7.74 -1.79
C ALA A 115 8.93 7.32 -2.34
N ALA A 116 7.90 7.33 -1.47
CA ALA A 116 6.53 7.04 -1.86
C ALA A 116 6.00 8.03 -2.90
N GLN A 117 6.27 9.33 -2.74
CA GLN A 117 5.91 10.37 -3.70
C GLN A 117 6.55 10.14 -5.07
N MET A 118 7.83 9.74 -5.11
CA MET A 118 8.52 9.46 -6.38
C MET A 118 7.85 8.32 -7.15
N LEU A 119 7.54 7.21 -6.47
CA LEU A 119 6.85 6.06 -7.06
C LEU A 119 5.38 6.37 -7.42
N SER A 120 4.70 7.20 -6.62
CA SER A 120 3.31 7.58 -6.87
C SER A 120 3.11 8.39 -8.16
N GLY A 121 4.17 9.03 -8.65
CA GLY A 121 4.16 9.77 -9.91
C GLY A 121 4.40 8.91 -11.15
N ILE A 122 4.54 7.59 -11.00
CA ILE A 122 4.55 6.65 -12.13
C ILE A 122 3.11 6.47 -12.62
N ASP A 123 2.89 6.62 -13.92
CA ASP A 123 1.61 6.34 -14.55
C ASP A 123 1.40 4.82 -14.66
N LEU A 124 0.74 4.24 -13.66
CA LEU A 124 0.42 2.82 -13.62
C LEU A 124 -0.66 2.41 -14.64
N ASP A 125 -1.37 3.36 -15.24
CA ASP A 125 -2.38 3.10 -16.26
C ASP A 125 -1.81 3.23 -17.69
N SER A 126 -0.52 3.55 -17.83
CA SER A 126 0.15 3.61 -19.12
C SER A 126 0.05 2.28 -19.89
N GLY A 127 -0.06 2.39 -21.22
CA GLY A 127 -0.09 1.26 -22.15
C GLY A 127 1.27 0.58 -22.38
N MET A 128 2.29 0.90 -21.57
CA MET A 128 3.60 0.25 -21.62
C MET A 128 3.48 -1.26 -21.34
N ARG A 129 4.13 -2.08 -22.17
CA ARG A 129 4.09 -3.55 -22.04
C ARG A 129 4.63 -4.08 -20.70
N ILE A 130 5.52 -3.33 -20.05
CA ILE A 130 6.12 -3.72 -18.77
C ILE A 130 5.16 -3.55 -17.59
N ILE A 131 4.08 -2.77 -17.75
CA ILE A 131 3.11 -2.48 -16.71
C ILE A 131 1.96 -3.48 -16.81
N ASP A 132 2.21 -4.68 -16.28
CA ASP A 132 1.19 -5.71 -16.09
C ASP A 132 0.51 -5.58 -14.71
N ASP A 133 -0.53 -6.38 -14.47
CA ASP A 133 -1.28 -6.32 -13.20
C ASP A 133 -0.41 -6.69 -11.99
N THR A 134 0.57 -7.56 -12.18
CA THR A 134 1.55 -7.90 -11.14
C THR A 134 2.44 -6.71 -10.79
N PHE A 135 2.96 -5.99 -11.79
CA PHE A 135 3.75 -4.78 -11.60
C PHE A 135 2.94 -3.69 -10.89
N ARG A 136 1.70 -3.45 -11.33
CA ARG A 136 0.78 -2.49 -10.70
C ARG A 136 0.52 -2.83 -9.24
N LEU A 137 0.21 -4.10 -8.95
CA LEU A 137 -0.01 -4.57 -7.58
C LEU A 137 1.25 -4.38 -6.73
N SER A 138 2.42 -4.75 -7.25
CA SER A 138 3.71 -4.60 -6.57
C SER A 138 4.00 -3.15 -6.21
N LYS A 139 3.81 -2.21 -7.15
CA LYS A 139 4.00 -0.78 -6.91
C LYS A 139 3.00 -0.20 -5.93
N CYS A 140 1.72 -0.54 -6.03
CA CYS A 140 0.72 -0.09 -5.06
C CYS A 140 1.05 -0.55 -3.63
N VAL A 141 1.44 -1.82 -3.45
CA VAL A 141 1.84 -2.35 -2.13
C VAL A 141 3.14 -1.69 -1.65
N GLN A 142 4.13 -1.48 -2.53
CA GLN A 142 5.37 -0.79 -2.19
C GLN A 142 5.12 0.65 -1.72
N ILE A 143 4.33 1.43 -2.46
CA ILE A 143 3.98 2.81 -2.11
C ILE A 143 3.25 2.85 -0.75
N ALA A 144 2.29 1.96 -0.54
CA ALA A 144 1.57 1.89 0.73
C ALA A 144 2.50 1.56 1.91
N ARG A 145 3.45 0.64 1.74
CA ARG A 145 4.46 0.34 2.77
C ARG A 145 5.32 1.55 3.10
N LEU A 146 5.81 2.27 2.09
CA LEU A 146 6.63 3.47 2.32
C LEU A 146 5.87 4.54 3.12
N TYR A 147 4.60 4.80 2.79
CA TYR A 147 3.79 5.72 3.60
C TYR A 147 3.55 5.23 5.03
N LEU A 148 3.43 3.92 5.25
CA LEU A 148 3.28 3.34 6.58
C LEU A 148 4.50 3.48 7.48
N GLU A 149 5.71 3.60 6.91
CA GLU A 149 6.92 3.83 7.71
C GLU A 149 6.96 5.26 8.31
N ASP A 150 6.19 6.20 7.74
CA ASP A 150 5.96 7.56 8.28
C ASP A 150 4.58 7.70 8.96
N ASP A 151 3.93 6.59 9.33
CA ASP A 151 2.57 6.54 9.92
C ASP A 151 1.47 7.25 9.09
N ASP A 152 1.69 7.48 7.79
CA ASP A 152 0.74 8.13 6.89
C ASP A 152 -0.28 7.12 6.33
N ALA A 153 -1.18 6.70 7.20
CA ALA A 153 -2.22 5.74 6.86
C ALA A 153 -3.21 6.26 5.80
N VAL A 154 -3.34 7.58 5.63
CA VAL A 154 -4.28 8.19 4.67
C VAL A 154 -3.78 7.97 3.25
N ASN A 155 -2.52 8.34 2.98
CA ASN A 155 -1.93 8.11 1.67
C ASN A 155 -1.71 6.61 1.41
N ALA A 156 -1.33 5.83 2.43
CA ALA A 156 -1.21 4.38 2.29
C ALA A 156 -2.53 3.71 1.87
N GLU A 157 -3.66 4.11 2.46
CA GLU A 157 -4.98 3.55 2.15
C GLU A 157 -5.39 3.82 0.69
N ALA A 158 -5.03 4.98 0.13
CA ALA A 158 -5.33 5.29 -1.26
C ALA A 158 -4.71 4.27 -2.23
N PHE A 159 -3.48 3.82 -1.96
CA PHE A 159 -2.79 2.84 -2.81
C PHE A 159 -3.19 1.40 -2.50
N ILE A 160 -3.45 1.06 -1.23
CA ILE A 160 -3.89 -0.30 -0.89
C ILE A 160 -5.29 -0.59 -1.47
N ASN A 161 -6.16 0.41 -1.56
CA ASN A 161 -7.48 0.25 -2.19
C ASN A 161 -7.34 -0.02 -3.70
N LYS A 162 -6.38 0.63 -4.39
CA LYS A 162 -6.05 0.30 -5.78
C LYS A 162 -5.55 -1.13 -5.92
N ALA A 163 -4.67 -1.57 -5.01
CA ALA A 163 -4.18 -2.95 -4.97
C ALA A 163 -5.30 -3.99 -4.74
N SER A 164 -6.37 -3.64 -4.01
CA SER A 164 -7.47 -4.57 -3.69
C SER A 164 -8.20 -5.09 -4.93
N PHE A 165 -8.25 -4.33 -6.03
CA PHE A 165 -8.87 -4.76 -7.28
C PHE A 165 -8.02 -5.77 -8.05
N LEU A 166 -6.72 -5.81 -7.79
CA LEU A 166 -5.75 -6.65 -8.49
C LEU A 166 -5.39 -7.92 -7.70
N VAL A 167 -5.43 -7.84 -6.36
CA VAL A 167 -4.95 -8.91 -5.48
C VAL A 167 -5.74 -10.22 -5.64
N SER A 168 -7.04 -10.16 -5.94
CA SER A 168 -7.88 -11.35 -6.09
C SER A 168 -7.49 -12.23 -7.28
N ASN A 169 -6.92 -11.62 -8.32
CA ASN A 169 -6.52 -12.30 -9.56
C ASN A 169 -5.02 -12.63 -9.58
N SER A 170 -4.26 -12.20 -8.56
CA SER A 170 -2.83 -12.44 -8.49
C SER A 170 -2.52 -13.88 -8.12
N GLN A 171 -1.48 -14.45 -8.74
CA GLN A 171 -0.93 -15.76 -8.38
C GLN A 171 0.32 -15.63 -7.48
N HIS A 172 0.77 -14.40 -7.20
CA HIS A 172 1.98 -14.13 -6.44
C HIS A 172 1.69 -14.15 -4.93
N GLU A 173 1.81 -15.32 -4.31
CA GLU A 173 1.48 -15.53 -2.89
C GLU A 173 2.23 -14.58 -1.95
N VAL A 174 3.51 -14.29 -2.19
CA VAL A 174 4.31 -13.33 -1.42
C VAL A 174 3.69 -11.94 -1.43
N LEU A 175 3.33 -11.46 -2.62
CA LEU A 175 2.76 -10.13 -2.80
C LEU A 175 1.37 -10.03 -2.18
N ILE A 176 0.58 -11.10 -2.23
CA ILE A 176 -0.70 -11.21 -1.53
C ILE A 176 -0.50 -11.11 -0.01
N LEU A 177 0.52 -11.77 0.55
CA LEU A 177 0.84 -11.66 1.97
C LEU A 177 1.25 -10.23 2.35
N GLN A 178 2.16 -9.62 1.57
CA GLN A 178 2.59 -8.25 1.78
C GLN A 178 1.41 -7.26 1.73
N TYR A 179 0.47 -7.46 0.79
CA TYR A 179 -0.80 -6.73 0.74
C TYR A 179 -1.62 -6.91 2.03
N LYS A 180 -1.82 -8.15 2.50
CA LYS A 180 -2.61 -8.44 3.71
C LYS A 180 -2.03 -7.77 4.95
N VAL A 181 -0.71 -7.87 5.13
CA VAL A 181 0.00 -7.24 6.25
C VAL A 181 -0.13 -5.72 6.19
N CYS A 182 0.11 -5.13 5.01
CA CYS A 182 -0.02 -3.69 4.80
C CYS A 182 -1.44 -3.20 5.09
N TYR A 183 -2.46 -3.92 4.60
CA TYR A 183 -3.86 -3.57 4.84
C TYR A 183 -4.24 -3.65 6.32
N ALA A 184 -3.77 -4.66 7.05
CA ALA A 184 -3.99 -4.77 8.50
C ALA A 184 -3.36 -3.59 9.27
N ARG A 185 -2.12 -3.20 8.93
CA ARG A 185 -1.43 -2.03 9.51
C ARG A 185 -2.19 -0.73 9.27
N ILE A 186 -2.71 -0.53 8.05
CA ILE A 186 -3.50 0.68 7.71
C ILE A 186 -4.76 0.75 8.57
N LEU A 187 -5.50 -0.36 8.70
CA LEU A 187 -6.72 -0.41 9.52
C LEU A 187 -6.43 -0.10 10.99
N ASP A 188 -5.31 -0.63 11.51
CA ASP A 188 -4.85 -0.39 12.88
C ASP A 188 -4.56 1.10 13.14
N LEU A 189 -3.72 1.73 12.29
CA LEU A 189 -3.42 3.17 12.37
C LEU A 189 -4.67 4.04 12.24
N LYS A 190 -5.64 3.63 11.41
CA LYS A 190 -6.93 4.30 11.26
C LYS A 190 -7.92 4.00 12.39
N ARG A 191 -7.52 3.27 13.44
CA ARG A 191 -8.32 2.90 14.61
C ARG A 191 -9.52 2.02 14.29
N LYS A 192 -9.51 1.34 13.14
CA LYS A 192 -10.48 0.30 12.79
C LYS A 192 -10.05 -1.03 13.42
N PHE A 193 -9.88 -1.02 14.74
CA PHE A 193 -9.19 -2.07 15.47
C PHE A 193 -9.83 -3.45 15.31
N LEU A 194 -11.15 -3.54 15.24
CA LEU A 194 -11.82 -4.83 15.10
C LEU A 194 -11.55 -5.47 13.73
N GLU A 195 -11.55 -4.66 12.66
CA GLU A 195 -11.21 -5.11 11.31
C GLU A 195 -9.73 -5.49 11.22
N ALA A 196 -8.85 -4.67 11.80
CA ALA A 196 -7.42 -4.96 11.90
C ALA A 196 -7.15 -6.27 12.65
N ALA A 197 -7.81 -6.47 13.79
CA ALA A 197 -7.65 -7.67 14.61
C ALA A 197 -7.98 -8.96 13.85
N LEU A 198 -9.09 -8.98 13.10
CA LEU A 198 -9.47 -10.11 12.28
C LEU A 198 -8.40 -10.41 11.22
N ARG A 199 -7.88 -9.39 10.55
CA ARG A 199 -6.84 -9.55 9.53
C ARG A 199 -5.51 -10.03 10.11
N TYR A 200 -5.07 -9.47 11.23
CA TYR A 200 -3.88 -9.93 11.93
C TYR A 200 -4.02 -11.37 12.43
N TYR A 201 -5.21 -11.73 12.93
CA TYR A 201 -5.49 -13.12 13.32
C TYR A 201 -5.42 -14.05 12.11
N ASP A 202 -6.05 -13.71 10.98
CA ASP A 202 -5.96 -14.49 9.73
C ASP A 202 -4.49 -14.68 9.28
N ILE A 203 -3.66 -13.64 9.39
CA ILE A 203 -2.23 -13.71 9.05
C ILE A 203 -1.50 -14.68 10.00
N SER A 204 -1.81 -14.64 11.30
CA SER A 204 -1.19 -15.53 12.29
C SER A 204 -1.52 -17.02 12.07
N GLN A 205 -2.58 -17.34 11.32
CA GLN A 205 -3.01 -18.70 11.02
C GLN A 205 -2.33 -19.28 9.77
N ILE A 206 -1.46 -18.53 9.10
CA ILE A 206 -0.76 -19.04 7.91
C ILE A 206 0.13 -20.21 8.34
N GLU A 207 -0.18 -21.41 7.85
CA GLU A 207 0.59 -22.63 8.14
C GLU A 207 1.80 -22.79 7.21
N LYS A 208 1.71 -22.28 5.98
CA LYS A 208 2.80 -22.32 5.00
C LYS A 208 3.99 -21.51 5.51
N ARG A 209 5.07 -22.17 5.91
CA ARG A 209 6.32 -21.52 6.38
C ARG A 209 7.23 -21.07 5.23
N GLN A 210 6.96 -21.52 4.01
CA GLN A 210 7.65 -21.09 2.80
C GLN A 210 6.61 -20.63 1.78
N ILE A 211 6.75 -19.41 1.29
CA ILE A 211 5.92 -18.83 0.24
C ILE A 211 6.84 -18.30 -0.85
N GLY A 212 6.91 -19.01 -1.99
CA GLY A 212 7.91 -18.72 -3.02
C GLY A 212 9.33 -18.83 -2.44
N ASP A 213 10.13 -17.79 -2.65
CA ASP A 213 11.50 -17.70 -2.14
C ASP A 213 11.59 -17.13 -0.71
N GLU A 214 10.48 -16.64 -0.15
CA GLU A 214 10.44 -16.06 1.21
C GLU A 214 10.05 -17.11 2.25
N THR A 215 10.85 -17.20 3.32
CA THR A 215 10.54 -17.98 4.52
C THR A 215 9.78 -17.09 5.50
N ILE A 216 8.62 -17.54 5.96
CA ILE A 216 7.85 -16.84 6.99
C ILE A 216 8.45 -17.18 8.35
N ASP A 217 8.95 -16.15 9.02
CA ASP A 217 9.46 -16.25 10.39
C ASP A 217 8.31 -16.53 11.37
N GLU A 218 8.54 -17.45 12.31
CA GLU A 218 7.61 -17.77 13.38
C GLU A 218 7.40 -16.55 14.29
N ASP A 219 8.45 -15.76 14.52
CA ASP A 219 8.38 -14.52 15.30
C ASP A 219 7.43 -13.50 14.64
N ALA A 220 7.38 -13.44 13.31
CA ALA A 220 6.47 -12.54 12.59
C ALA A 220 4.99 -12.97 12.75
N LEU A 221 4.72 -14.27 12.80
CA LEU A 221 3.38 -14.80 13.05
C LEU A 221 2.94 -14.58 14.50
N GLU A 222 3.87 -14.72 15.46
CA GLU A 222 3.62 -14.37 16.86
C GLU A 222 3.33 -12.88 17.02
N GLN A 223 4.06 -12.01 16.32
CA GLN A 223 3.80 -10.57 16.28
C GLN A 223 2.43 -10.25 15.71
N ALA A 224 2.00 -10.91 14.62
CA ALA A 224 0.66 -10.74 14.07
C ALA A 224 -0.41 -11.17 15.09
N LEU A 225 -0.23 -12.29 15.79
CA LEU A 225 -1.17 -12.71 16.83
C LEU A 225 -1.23 -11.72 17.99
N SER A 226 -0.08 -11.20 18.42
CA SER A 226 0.00 -10.15 19.45
C SER A 226 -0.71 -8.86 19.03
N ALA A 227 -0.55 -8.44 17.76
CA ALA A 227 -1.26 -7.30 17.20
C ALA A 227 -2.78 -7.54 17.16
N ALA A 228 -3.22 -8.76 16.81
CA ALA A 228 -4.63 -9.14 16.84
C ALA A 228 -5.24 -9.02 18.25
N VAL A 229 -4.53 -9.51 19.28
CA VAL A 229 -4.95 -9.37 20.68
C VAL A 229 -4.99 -7.91 21.10
N THR A 230 -3.96 -7.14 20.78
CA THR A 230 -3.88 -5.71 21.10
C THR A 230 -5.04 -4.93 20.48
N CYS A 231 -5.26 -5.09 19.17
CA CYS A 231 -6.36 -4.46 18.44
C CYS A 231 -7.73 -4.86 19.04
N THR A 232 -7.93 -6.14 19.36
CA THR A 232 -9.21 -6.58 19.95
C THR A 232 -9.46 -5.95 21.31
N ILE A 233 -8.43 -5.81 22.15
CA ILE A 233 -8.55 -5.15 23.45
C ILE A 233 -8.93 -3.68 23.27
N LEU A 234 -8.30 -2.98 22.31
CA LEU A 234 -8.51 -1.55 22.00
C LEU A 234 -9.83 -1.25 21.27
N ALA A 235 -10.41 -2.24 20.57
CA ALA A 235 -11.66 -2.07 19.85
C ALA A 235 -12.82 -1.64 20.76
N ALA A 236 -13.79 -0.92 20.19
CA ALA A 236 -15.01 -0.53 20.89
C ALA A 236 -15.78 -1.75 21.42
N ALA A 237 -16.38 -1.60 22.61
CA ALA A 237 -17.20 -2.66 23.21
C ALA A 237 -18.37 -3.04 22.29
N GLY A 238 -18.61 -4.35 22.14
CA GLY A 238 -19.74 -4.86 21.37
C GLY A 238 -19.68 -6.38 21.14
N PRO A 239 -20.77 -6.98 20.62
CA PRO A 239 -20.87 -8.43 20.46
C PRO A 239 -19.78 -9.03 19.56
N GLN A 240 -19.43 -8.35 18.46
CA GLN A 240 -18.40 -8.84 17.55
C GLN A 240 -17.01 -8.81 18.21
N ARG A 241 -16.68 -7.76 18.98
CA ARG A 241 -15.42 -7.71 19.75
C ARG A 241 -15.34 -8.85 20.75
N SER A 242 -16.41 -9.13 21.49
CA SER A 242 -16.40 -10.22 22.47
C SER A 242 -16.24 -11.60 21.84
N ARG A 243 -16.83 -11.83 20.66
CA ARG A 243 -16.57 -13.05 19.87
C ARG A 243 -15.10 -13.19 19.50
N VAL A 244 -14.44 -12.11 19.08
CA VAL A 244 -13.00 -12.15 18.76
C VAL A 244 -12.16 -12.38 20.03
N LEU A 245 -12.50 -11.75 21.17
CA LEU A 245 -11.83 -12.01 22.45
C LEU A 245 -11.94 -13.48 22.86
N ALA A 246 -13.12 -14.08 22.71
CA ALA A 246 -13.36 -15.49 22.98
C ALA A 246 -12.47 -16.40 22.12
N THR A 247 -12.43 -16.13 20.81
CA THR A 247 -11.58 -16.87 19.87
C THR A 247 -10.11 -16.78 20.27
N LEU A 248 -9.61 -15.58 20.57
CA LEU A 248 -8.21 -15.36 20.96
C LEU A 248 -7.88 -15.99 22.32
N TYR A 249 -8.81 -15.97 23.28
CA TYR A 249 -8.62 -16.61 24.58
C TYR A 249 -8.50 -18.13 24.46
N LYS A 250 -9.24 -18.75 23.53
CA LYS A 250 -9.19 -20.19 23.23
C LYS A 250 -7.95 -20.62 22.44
N ASP A 251 -7.29 -19.69 21.75
CA ASP A 251 -6.07 -19.99 21.01
C ASP A 251 -4.91 -20.18 21.99
N GLU A 252 -4.46 -21.42 22.16
CA GLU A 252 -3.37 -21.77 23.09
C GLU A 252 -2.08 -20.99 22.83
N ARG A 253 -1.85 -20.55 21.59
CA ARG A 253 -0.68 -19.73 21.23
C ARG A 253 -0.72 -18.37 21.92
N CYS A 254 -1.92 -17.83 22.19
CA CYS A 254 -2.06 -16.58 22.93
C CYS A 254 -1.51 -16.69 24.34
N SER A 255 -1.50 -17.87 24.97
CA SER A 255 -0.99 -18.06 26.34
C SER A 255 0.51 -17.76 26.49
N LYS A 256 1.27 -17.84 25.39
CA LYS A 256 2.71 -17.55 25.34
C LYS A 256 3.00 -16.07 25.17
N LEU A 257 2.01 -15.27 24.76
CA LEU A 257 2.19 -13.85 24.47
C LEU A 257 2.33 -13.03 25.76
N LYS A 258 3.21 -12.03 25.71
CA LYS A 258 3.39 -11.08 26.82
C LYS A 258 2.11 -10.31 27.18
N ILE A 259 1.21 -10.11 26.22
CA ILE A 259 -0.07 -9.40 26.40
C ILE A 259 -1.17 -10.28 27.01
N TYR A 260 -0.98 -11.60 27.09
CA TYR A 260 -1.99 -12.55 27.56
C TYR A 260 -2.62 -12.20 28.92
N PRO A 261 -1.87 -11.72 29.94
CA PRO A 261 -2.48 -11.33 31.23
C PRO A 261 -3.54 -10.22 31.10
N ILE A 262 -3.42 -9.35 30.08
CA ILE A 262 -4.42 -8.31 29.81
C ILE A 262 -5.66 -8.91 29.14
N LEU A 263 -5.47 -9.86 28.21
CA LEU A 263 -6.57 -10.61 27.59
C LEU A 263 -7.41 -11.34 28.65
N GLN A 264 -6.76 -12.02 29.59
CA GLN A 264 -7.45 -12.68 30.72
C GLN A 264 -8.22 -11.70 31.61
N LYS A 265 -7.67 -10.49 31.83
CA LYS A 265 -8.37 -9.45 32.60
C LYS A 265 -9.61 -8.95 31.87
N ALA A 266 -9.57 -8.82 30.54
CA ALA A 266 -10.71 -8.36 29.76
C ALA A 266 -11.91 -9.30 29.88
N GLU A 267 -11.66 -10.61 29.82
CA GLU A 267 -12.68 -11.66 30.03
C GLU A 267 -13.22 -11.62 31.48
N LYS A 268 -12.34 -11.56 32.48
CA LYS A 268 -12.75 -11.43 33.90
C LYS A 268 -13.56 -10.18 34.19
N ILE A 269 -13.24 -9.05 33.54
CA ILE A 269 -14.01 -7.81 33.70
C ILE A 269 -15.40 -7.99 33.11
N ALA A 270 -15.53 -8.60 31.92
CA ALA A 270 -16.84 -8.87 31.34
C ALA A 270 -17.67 -9.81 32.23
N SER A 271 -17.06 -10.87 32.75
CA SER A 271 -17.68 -11.77 33.75
C SER A 271 -18.17 -11.01 34.98
N ARG A 272 -17.33 -10.15 35.55
CA ARG A 272 -17.72 -9.34 36.71
C ARG A 272 -18.83 -8.34 36.39
N MET A 273 -18.80 -7.69 35.23
CA MET A 273 -19.85 -6.75 34.82
C MET A 273 -21.21 -7.43 34.64
N ILE A 274 -21.21 -8.67 34.12
CA ILE A 274 -22.41 -9.51 34.03
C ILE A 274 -22.90 -9.91 35.43
N CYS A 275 -22.01 -10.38 36.31
CA CYS A 275 -22.38 -10.75 37.68
C CYS A 275 -22.89 -9.56 38.53
N GLU A 276 -22.38 -8.36 38.29
CA GLU A 276 -22.77 -7.12 38.99
C GLU A 276 -24.03 -6.46 38.37
N ASP A 277 -24.68 -7.10 37.40
CA ASP A 277 -25.86 -6.58 36.69
C ASP A 277 -25.63 -5.21 36.01
N ARG A 278 -24.37 -4.89 35.69
CA ARG A 278 -23.96 -3.67 34.97
C ARG A 278 -23.88 -3.88 33.46
N MET A 279 -24.11 -5.12 33.01
CA MET A 279 -24.03 -5.59 31.64
C MET A 279 -24.93 -6.82 31.51
N ARG A 280 -26.01 -6.74 30.74
CA ARG A 280 -26.89 -7.90 30.52
C ARG A 280 -26.26 -8.85 29.52
N GLY A 281 -26.25 -10.13 29.88
CA GLY A 281 -25.64 -11.16 29.07
C GLY A 281 -25.26 -12.40 29.87
N SER A 282 -24.78 -13.40 29.17
CA SER A 282 -24.27 -14.65 29.74
C SER A 282 -22.90 -14.97 29.16
N ILE A 283 -22.07 -15.65 29.94
CA ILE A 283 -20.80 -16.20 29.46
C ILE A 283 -20.98 -17.70 29.35
N ASP A 284 -20.98 -18.20 28.12
CA ASP A 284 -20.85 -19.63 27.86
C ASP A 284 -19.37 -19.99 27.95
N GLN A 285 -18.95 -20.73 28.99
CA GLN A 285 -17.55 -21.13 29.16
C GLN A 285 -17.14 -22.33 28.28
N VAL A 286 -18.10 -23.10 27.75
CA VAL A 286 -17.85 -24.21 26.83
C VAL A 286 -17.60 -23.65 25.43
N GLU A 287 -18.50 -22.76 24.99
CA GLU A 287 -18.36 -22.04 23.73
C GLU A 287 -17.43 -20.81 23.82
N ALA A 288 -17.00 -20.44 25.03
CA ALA A 288 -16.28 -19.19 25.38
C ALA A 288 -16.94 -17.91 24.86
N VAL A 289 -18.21 -17.95 24.44
CA VAL A 289 -18.90 -16.79 23.88
C VAL A 289 -19.52 -15.97 25.01
N ILE A 290 -19.34 -14.65 24.95
CA ILE A 290 -20.14 -13.72 25.73
C ILE A 290 -21.37 -13.38 24.89
N GLN A 291 -22.53 -13.90 25.29
CA GLN A 291 -23.81 -13.52 24.73
C GLN A 291 -24.27 -12.25 25.44
N PHE A 292 -24.51 -11.19 24.69
CA PHE A 292 -25.16 -10.00 25.23
C PHE A 292 -26.65 -10.13 24.98
N GLU A 293 -27.44 -9.88 26.01
CA GLU A 293 -28.87 -9.68 25.81
C GLU A 293 -29.04 -8.27 25.25
N ASP A 294 -29.64 -8.16 24.06
CA ASP A 294 -30.07 -6.88 23.52
C ASP A 294 -31.42 -6.55 24.17
N ASP A 295 -31.60 -5.32 24.67
CA ASP A 295 -32.85 -4.90 25.34
C ASP A 295 -34.05 -4.84 24.36
N THR A 296 -33.81 -5.08 23.08
CA THR A 296 -34.85 -5.17 22.06
C THR A 296 -35.39 -6.60 22.03
N GLU A 297 -36.56 -6.82 22.63
CA GLU A 297 -37.30 -8.07 22.45
C GLU A 297 -37.42 -8.36 20.95
N GLU A 298 -37.19 -9.60 20.51
CA GLU A 298 -37.25 -9.99 19.09
C GLU A 298 -38.56 -9.53 18.41
N LEU A 299 -39.65 -9.48 19.19
CA LEU A 299 -40.95 -8.93 18.78
C LEU A 299 -40.92 -7.42 18.52
N GLN A 300 -40.24 -6.63 19.36
CA GLN A 300 -40.07 -5.20 19.13
C GLN A 300 -39.18 -4.93 17.91
N GLN A 301 -38.17 -5.76 17.67
CA GLN A 301 -37.32 -5.66 16.49
C GLN A 301 -38.10 -6.01 15.21
N TRP A 302 -38.97 -7.02 15.29
CA TRP A 302 -39.91 -7.37 14.22
C TRP A 302 -40.91 -6.24 13.94
N ASP A 303 -41.48 -5.62 14.98
CA ASP A 303 -42.37 -4.47 14.86
C ASP A 303 -41.66 -3.28 14.18
N GLN A 304 -40.41 -2.98 14.58
CA GLN A 304 -39.62 -1.92 13.94
C GLN A 304 -39.33 -2.21 12.46
N GLN A 305 -39.06 -3.46 12.09
CA GLN A 305 -38.86 -3.85 10.70
C GLN A 305 -40.14 -3.71 9.87
N ILE A 306 -41.30 -4.09 10.43
CA ILE A 306 -42.60 -3.89 9.78
C ILE A 306 -42.84 -2.40 9.55
N VAL A 307 -42.61 -1.57 10.57
CA VAL A 307 -42.75 -0.11 10.47
C VAL A 307 -41.83 0.45 9.38
N GLY A 308 -40.58 0.03 9.33
CA GLY A 308 -39.61 0.45 8.30
C GLY A 308 -40.05 0.07 6.89
N VAL A 309 -40.57 -1.15 6.68
CA VAL A 309 -41.11 -1.59 5.38
C VAL A 309 -42.35 -0.79 4.99
N CYS A 310 -43.26 -0.52 5.92
CA CYS A 310 -44.44 0.30 5.66
C CYS A 310 -44.07 1.74 5.30
N GLN A 311 -43.07 2.32 5.96
CA GLN A 311 -42.58 3.65 5.61
C GLN A 311 -41.92 3.69 4.23
N ALA A 312 -41.06 2.71 3.91
CA ALA A 312 -40.47 2.61 2.59
C ALA A 312 -41.52 2.46 1.49
N LEU A 313 -42.59 1.68 1.74
CA LEU A 313 -43.71 1.54 0.81
C LEU A 313 -44.44 2.87 0.61
N ASN A 314 -44.74 3.59 1.70
CA ASN A 314 -45.38 4.91 1.63
C ASN A 314 -44.52 5.91 0.87
N ASP A 315 -43.21 5.94 1.11
CA ASP A 315 -42.28 6.83 0.39
C ASP A 315 -42.27 6.54 -1.12
N ILE A 316 -42.36 5.26 -1.50
CA ILE A 316 -42.48 4.84 -2.90
C ILE A 316 -43.81 5.31 -3.50
N LEU A 317 -44.93 5.10 -2.81
CA LEU A 317 -46.25 5.52 -3.26
C LEU A 317 -46.32 7.04 -3.44
N ASP A 318 -45.78 7.81 -2.49
CA ASP A 318 -45.67 9.27 -2.56
C ASP A 318 -44.79 9.72 -3.73
N SER A 319 -43.67 9.03 -3.96
CA SER A 319 -42.79 9.27 -5.11
C SER A 319 -43.47 8.96 -6.43
N MET A 320 -44.31 7.91 -6.49
CA MET A 320 -45.09 7.56 -7.66
C MET A 320 -46.15 8.60 -7.97
N ALA A 321 -46.89 9.06 -6.95
CA ALA A 321 -47.88 10.11 -7.07
C ALA A 321 -47.27 11.43 -7.54
N LYS A 322 -46.11 11.84 -6.97
CA LYS A 322 -45.37 13.04 -7.40
C LYS A 322 -44.93 12.97 -8.86
N LYS A 323 -44.72 11.77 -9.40
CA LYS A 323 -44.35 11.53 -10.80
C LYS A 323 -45.55 11.34 -11.73
N GLY A 324 -46.78 11.49 -11.23
CA GLY A 324 -48.01 11.40 -12.03
C GLY A 324 -48.37 9.98 -12.46
N MET A 325 -47.84 8.95 -11.79
CA MET A 325 -48.22 7.56 -12.02
C MET A 325 -49.51 7.23 -11.26
N GLU A 326 -50.41 6.45 -11.88
CA GLU A 326 -51.60 5.94 -11.19
C GLU A 326 -51.18 5.06 -10.01
N VAL A 327 -51.63 5.43 -8.82
CA VAL A 327 -51.45 4.65 -7.60
C VAL A 327 -52.70 3.80 -7.38
N PRO A 328 -52.58 2.46 -7.33
CA PRO A 328 -53.73 1.61 -7.01
C PRO A 328 -54.11 1.85 -5.54
N ILE A 329 -55.34 2.31 -5.33
CA ILE A 329 -55.96 2.51 -4.01
C ILE A 329 -56.39 1.17 -3.43
#